data_AF-A0A0Q5WVX7-F1
#
_entry.id   AF-A0A0Q5WVX7-F1
#
_cell.length_a   1.000
_cell.length_b   1.000
_cell.length_c   1.000
_cell.angle_alpha   90.00
_cell.angle_beta   90.00
_cell.angle_gamma   90.00
#
_symmetry.space_group_name_H-M   'P 1'
#
loop_
_entity.id
_entity.type
_entity.pdbx_description
1 polymer ?
#
loop_
_entity_poly.entity_id
_entity_poly.type
_entity_poly.pdbx_seq_one_letter_code
_entity_poly.pdbx_strand_id
1 'polypeptide(L)'
;MTDYVEVQPLKTFDNGSGLKTAESKPFKVERGEANELRVLGLVSFEDGKKADEPADEAEVEAKPEPEPEPEPAPAKAAHTEPKTAKKKD
;
A
#
# COMPACT_ATOMS: atom_id res chain seq x y z
N MET A 1 22.44 13.47 20.85
CA MET A 1 23.15 13.70 19.57
C MET A 1 22.62 12.65 18.62
N THR A 2 22.04 13.03 17.49
CA THR A 2 21.43 12.08 16.57
C THR A 2 22.49 11.52 15.64
N ASP A 3 22.60 10.19 15.59
CA ASP A 3 23.49 9.50 14.67
C ASP A 3 22.79 9.35 13.31
N TYR A 4 23.40 9.93 12.27
CA TYR A 4 22.96 9.77 10.88
C TYR A 4 23.84 8.75 10.17
N VAL A 5 23.21 7.92 9.33
CA VAL A 5 23.86 6.87 8.54
C VAL A 5 23.43 6.98 7.09
N GLU A 6 24.34 6.66 6.17
CA GLU A 6 24.08 6.64 4.74
C GLU A 6 23.53 5.28 4.32
N VAL A 7 22.38 5.31 3.66
CA VAL A 7 21.69 4.11 3.16
C VAL A 7 21.44 4.24 1.67
N GLN A 8 21.60 3.12 0.97
CA GLN A 8 21.29 2.97 -0.44
C GLN A 8 19.92 2.32 -0.61
N PRO A 9 18.98 2.94 -1.33
CA PRO A 9 17.69 2.33 -1.63
C PRO A 9 17.84 1.11 -2.55
N LEU A 10 17.15 0.03 -2.21
CA LEU A 10 17.09 -1.21 -3.00
C LEU A 10 15.78 -1.35 -3.76
N LYS A 11 14.70 -0.74 -3.24
CA LYS A 11 13.35 -0.80 -3.81
C LYS A 11 12.78 0.61 -3.94
N THR A 12 11.65 0.71 -4.64
CA THR A 12 10.89 1.96 -4.70
C THR A 12 9.97 2.06 -3.48
N PHE A 13 10.13 3.12 -2.68
CA PHE A 13 9.31 3.39 -1.50
C PHE A 13 9.22 4.90 -1.23
N ASP A 14 8.17 5.31 -0.52
CA ASP A 14 8.01 6.69 -0.05
C ASP A 14 8.36 6.77 1.44
N ASN A 15 9.22 7.71 1.83
CA ASN A 15 9.58 7.94 3.24
C ASN A 15 9.06 9.29 3.78
N GLY A 16 8.03 9.86 3.15
CA GLY A 16 7.51 11.19 3.49
C GLY A 16 8.40 12.36 3.03
N SER A 17 9.67 12.13 2.72
CA SER A 17 10.55 13.12 2.05
C SER A 17 10.45 13.05 0.53
N GLY A 18 9.74 12.05 0.01
CA GLY A 18 9.51 11.78 -1.40
C GLY A 18 9.80 10.33 -1.80
N LEU A 19 9.49 10.03 -3.06
CA LEU A 19 9.67 8.71 -3.64
C LEU A 19 11.16 8.40 -3.85
N LYS A 20 11.67 7.40 -3.13
CA LYS A 20 12.99 6.80 -3.33
C LYS A 20 12.84 5.61 -4.27
N THR A 21 13.80 5.44 -5.17
CA THR A 21 13.87 4.31 -6.11
C THR A 21 15.17 3.56 -5.93
N ALA A 22 15.26 2.32 -6.40
CA ALA A 22 16.50 1.52 -6.36
C ALA A 22 17.70 2.20 -7.05
N GLU A 23 17.43 3.11 -7.99
CA GLU A 23 18.45 3.86 -8.73
C GLU A 23 18.76 5.23 -8.10
N SER A 24 18.04 5.60 -7.04
CA SER A 24 18.29 6.85 -6.33
C SER A 24 19.64 6.81 -5.62
N LYS A 25 20.26 7.98 -5.51
CA LYS A 25 21.52 8.13 -4.77
C LYS A 25 21.33 7.75 -3.30
N PRO A 26 22.39 7.24 -2.64
CA PRO A 26 22.39 7.04 -1.20
C PRO A 26 22.00 8.34 -0.47
N PHE A 27 21.32 8.19 0.65
CA PHE A 27 20.84 9.32 1.43
C PHE A 27 21.04 9.09 2.92
N LYS A 28 21.15 10.19 3.68
CA LYS A 28 21.32 10.17 5.13
C LYS A 28 19.97 10.07 5.82
N VAL A 29 19.89 9.15 6.76
CA VAL A 29 18.74 8.91 7.64
C VAL A 29 19.22 8.73 9.06
N GLU A 30 18.33 8.94 10.04
CA GLU A 30 18.63 8.61 11.42
C GLU A 30 18.87 7.10 11.57
N ARG A 31 19.76 6.72 12.49
CA ARG A 31 20.12 5.32 12.73
C ARG A 31 18.92 4.42 13.05
N GLY A 32 17.90 4.96 13.72
CA GLY A 32 16.64 4.25 13.99
C GLY A 32 15.88 3.94 12.70
N GLU A 33 15.56 4.98 11.93
CA GLU A 33 14.85 4.87 10.65
C GLU A 33 15.59 3.97 9.65
N ALA A 34 16.91 4.10 9.59
CA ALA A 34 17.76 3.26 8.74
C ALA A 34 17.62 1.77 9.03
N ASN A 35 17.50 1.42 10.32
CA ASN A 35 17.33 0.03 10.74
C ASN A 35 15.94 -0.48 10.37
N GLU A 36 14.90 0.33 10.53
CA GLU A 36 13.55 -0.01 10.11
C GLU A 36 13.47 -0.26 8.60
N LEU A 37 13.98 0.67 7.79
CA LEU A 37 14.00 0.53 6.33
C LEU A 37 14.84 -0.68 5.88
N ARG A 38 15.92 -0.99 6.58
CA ARG A 38 16.75 -2.17 6.30
C ARG A 38 16.02 -3.47 6.62
N VAL A 39 15.34 -3.55 7.77
CA VAL A 39 14.57 -4.73 8.17
C VAL A 39 13.42 -4.99 7.18
N LEU A 40 12.84 -3.93 6.61
CA LEU A 40 11.85 -4.01 5.54
C LEU A 40 12.44 -4.36 4.16
N GLY A 41 13.77 -4.48 4.04
CA GLY A 41 14.44 -4.74 2.76
C GLY A 41 14.31 -3.61 1.75
N LEU A 42 14.05 -2.37 2.21
CA LEU A 42 13.89 -1.19 1.36
C LEU A 42 15.22 -0.51 1.06
N VAL A 43 16.18 -0.58 2.00
CA VAL A 43 17.51 0.03 1.90
C VAL A 43 18.62 -0.91 2.40
N SER A 44 19.86 -0.64 2.00
CA SER A 44 21.07 -1.27 2.53
C SER A 44 22.04 -0.21 3.03
N PHE A 45 22.89 -0.53 4.02
CA PHE A 45 23.99 0.35 4.41
C PHE A 45 25.05 0.40 3.31
N GLU A 46 25.65 1.58 3.09
CA GLU A 46 26.68 1.81 2.06
C GLU A 46 28.00 1.04 2.33
N ASP A 47 28.11 0.37 3.48
CA ASP A 47 29.20 -0.55 3.86
C ASP A 47 29.09 -1.91 3.10
N GLY A 48 29.17 -1.85 1.78
CA GLY A 48 29.87 -2.82 0.94
C GLY A 48 29.39 -4.28 0.86
N LYS A 49 28.29 -4.68 1.47
CA LYS A 49 27.71 -6.01 1.24
C LYS A 49 26.28 -5.89 0.74
N LYS A 50 26.17 -6.04 -0.58
CA LYS A 50 25.00 -6.56 -1.30
C LYS A 50 24.32 -7.59 -0.39
N ALA A 51 23.29 -7.16 0.34
CA ALA A 51 22.47 -8.06 1.11
C ALA A 51 21.67 -8.83 0.07
N ASP A 52 22.14 -10.04 -0.21
CA ASP A 52 21.41 -11.08 -0.90
C ASP A 52 20.00 -11.15 -0.28
N GLU A 53 19.01 -11.07 -1.16
CA GLU A 53 17.57 -11.14 -0.89
C GLU A 53 17.19 -12.19 0.18
N PRO A 54 16.07 -11.97 0.88
CA PRO A 54 14.86 -12.55 0.31
C PRO A 54 13.90 -11.46 -0.15
N ALA A 55 13.55 -11.53 -1.43
CA ALA A 55 12.23 -11.13 -1.89
C ALA A 55 11.23 -11.91 -1.05
N ASP A 56 10.73 -11.30 0.02
CA ASP A 56 9.42 -11.66 0.54
C ASP A 56 8.45 -11.26 -0.58
N GLU A 57 8.09 -12.26 -1.38
CA GLU A 57 6.93 -12.29 -2.22
C GLU A 57 5.72 -11.98 -1.34
N ALA A 58 5.49 -10.70 -1.07
CA ALA A 58 4.14 -10.20 -0.87
C ALA A 58 3.47 -10.29 -2.25
N GLU A 59 3.16 -11.52 -2.63
CA GLU A 59 2.25 -11.87 -3.69
C GLU A 59 1.04 -10.97 -3.51
N VAL A 60 0.91 -10.05 -4.45
CA VAL A 60 -0.28 -9.27 -4.63
C VAL A 60 -1.37 -10.30 -4.94
N GLU A 61 -2.09 -10.78 -3.92
CA GLU A 61 -3.43 -11.34 -4.10
C GLU A 61 -4.37 -10.17 -4.46
N ALA A 62 -4.13 -9.59 -5.64
CA ALA A 62 -5.20 -9.03 -6.43
C ALA A 62 -6.00 -10.23 -6.95
N LYS A 63 -6.94 -10.71 -6.13
CA LYS A 63 -8.14 -11.28 -6.69
C LYS A 63 -9.15 -10.13 -6.84
N PRO A 64 -9.35 -9.59 -8.06
CA PRO A 64 -10.62 -8.93 -8.32
C PRO A 64 -11.67 -10.03 -8.13
N GLU A 65 -12.54 -9.88 -7.13
CA GLU A 65 -13.77 -10.67 -7.12
C GLU A 65 -14.54 -10.24 -8.38
N PRO A 66 -14.71 -11.12 -9.38
CA PRO A 66 -15.49 -10.77 -10.54
C PRO A 66 -16.93 -10.61 -10.08
N GLU A 67 -17.48 -9.41 -10.26
CA GLU A 67 -18.91 -9.13 -10.21
C GLU A 67 -19.62 -10.11 -11.18
N PRO A 68 -20.44 -11.08 -10.71
CA PRO A 68 -21.30 -11.82 -11.60
C PRO A 68 -22.59 -11.02 -11.80
N GLU A 69 -22.77 -10.67 -13.07
CA GLU A 69 -23.95 -10.30 -13.86
C GLU A 69 -25.37 -10.33 -13.23
N PRO A 70 -26.28 -9.48 -13.78
CA PRO A 70 -27.64 -9.29 -13.29
C PRO A 70 -28.52 -10.52 -13.56
N GLU A 71 -29.24 -11.02 -12.55
CA GLU A 71 -30.37 -11.94 -12.77
C GLU A 71 -31.65 -11.16 -13.13
N PRO A 72 -32.28 -11.42 -14.29
CA PRO A 72 -33.57 -10.85 -14.64
C PRO A 72 -34.75 -11.75 -14.18
N ALA A 73 -35.55 -11.22 -13.24
CA ALA A 73 -37.02 -11.38 -13.02
C ALA A 73 -37.60 -12.82 -12.81
N PRO A 74 -38.88 -13.04 -12.35
CA PRO A 74 -39.97 -12.10 -12.07
C PRO A 74 -40.79 -12.34 -10.76
N ALA A 75 -41.51 -11.27 -10.37
CA ALA A 75 -42.81 -11.21 -9.66
C ALA A 75 -43.30 -12.39 -8.80
N LYS A 76 -43.56 -12.12 -7.50
CA LYS A 76 -44.95 -12.04 -6.98
C LYS A 76 -45.05 -11.58 -5.52
N ALA A 77 -45.89 -10.55 -5.38
CA ALA A 77 -46.92 -10.37 -4.37
C ALA A 77 -46.54 -9.87 -2.96
N ALA A 78 -47.07 -8.66 -2.72
CA ALA A 78 -47.89 -8.30 -1.57
C ALA A 78 -47.17 -7.90 -0.27
N HIS A 79 -46.93 -6.60 -0.13
CA HIS A 79 -47.70 -5.85 0.86
C HIS A 79 -48.03 -4.43 0.35
N THR A 80 -49.29 -4.31 -0.04
CA THR A 80 -50.10 -3.09 -0.13
C THR A 80 -49.98 -2.27 1.16
N GLU A 81 -49.54 -1.01 1.04
CA GLU A 81 -50.33 0.22 1.30
C GLU A 81 -50.44 0.66 2.79
N PRO A 82 -50.84 1.92 3.11
CA PRO A 82 -50.60 3.20 2.43
C PRO A 82 -50.40 4.41 3.40
N LYS A 83 -50.29 5.62 2.82
CA LYS A 83 -50.54 6.98 3.38
C LYS A 83 -49.40 7.59 4.22
N THR A 84 -48.97 8.84 4.03
CA THR A 84 -49.73 10.04 3.62
C THR A 84 -48.81 11.11 3.03
N ALA A 85 -49.26 11.73 1.94
CA ALA A 85 -48.72 12.96 1.37
C ALA A 85 -49.23 14.21 2.10
N LYS A 86 -48.40 15.25 2.23
CA LYS A 86 -48.79 16.68 2.19
C LYS A 86 -47.50 17.53 2.08
N LYS A 87 -47.16 18.07 0.89
CA LYS A 87 -47.55 19.39 0.31
C LYS A 87 -46.40 20.39 0.54
N LYS A 88 -45.55 20.68 -0.46
CA LYS A 88 -45.72 21.58 -1.63
C LYS A 88 -45.77 23.05 -1.22
N ASP A 89 -44.82 23.79 -1.79
CA ASP A 89 -44.69 25.25 -1.90
C ASP A 89 -44.30 26.02 -0.63
#